data_AF-A0A0K0EAN3-F1
#
_entry.id   AF-A0A0K0EAN3-F1
#
_cell.length_a   1.000
_cell.length_b   1.000
_cell.length_c   1.000
_cell.angle_alpha   90.00
_cell.angle_beta   90.00
_cell.angle_gamma   90.00
#
_symmetry.space_group_name_H-M   'P 1'
#
loop_
_entity.id
_entity.type
_entity.pdbx_description
1 polymer ?
#
loop_
_entity_poly.entity_id
_entity_poly.type
_entity_poly.pdbx_seq_one_letter_code
_entity_poly.pdbx_strand_id
1 'polypeptide(L)'
;MLEIKSKGFIEVPKTVKTDLSVIKSLNSVSKIKNVRIRHVKASQIPYIADCNSLDNVILLDSSQSKRNSISSSYVHSIEAKYETESVCVKDNEYDQVTGCRLVGDPLRFEFLTLEKLSSIDASNDTLDGVLVKTDRCSKFELDLNPLSKEDSTLIEKALYDIKNQIPKNDDVAVVAIYNCDEFNKTGSFICGTQMNNQGKIIKTVETMFLGSGKVLNNNLYTIFDIHQPSKSNFSAECEYEIIPAVKSNELDSPAHVSCEFSVVGYWNISSINTIPSHPDDLSHMTVKFVSGWYDRRVYNIEKTYTLHLILYIVENLDKGLSIFKDEENPEIENDVAEWLKSSEACNLIKVDNKELDFTEQLWMKIKGVTSIKSLQNIFKSICQKISTENFKPYVHRNNSSTIATLLRDPLYFKKLHGLLSSWESLQSTKAFVEIGYEYVFREIMYEFDELGLTLEKNGKSLYDDILNEIDIQKKINSTIPFFLALQFSRITLKTICDISAQHLSRLAIALINKYKKMSIKEMFSYCYTFQISHHDGCHFRFYDKAVEPDVWMCKSVSIDPLFCGRKVTNIIKIQKHNDLKMLDEGFSLISGTKEKYLSTEQEEEKLSMYYGTFTTINEIPLTFFDA
;
A
#
# COMPACT_ATOMS: atom_id res chain seq x y z
N MET A 1 16.41 24.77 -39.73
CA MET A 1 16.05 26.18 -39.93
C MET A 1 14.56 26.24 -40.30
N LEU A 2 13.68 26.10 -39.30
CA LEU A 2 12.22 26.14 -39.47
C LEU A 2 11.69 26.93 -38.27
N GLU A 3 11.48 28.22 -38.47
CA GLU A 3 10.80 29.10 -37.51
C GLU A 3 9.32 28.71 -37.44
N ILE A 4 8.94 28.07 -36.34
CA ILE A 4 7.53 27.88 -36.00
C ILE A 4 7.05 29.20 -35.40
N LYS A 5 6.36 29.99 -36.23
CA LYS A 5 5.62 31.19 -35.79
C LYS A 5 4.69 30.80 -34.64
N SER A 6 4.95 31.33 -33.45
CA SER A 6 4.06 31.27 -32.30
C SER A 6 2.75 31.97 -32.66
N LYS A 7 1.75 31.22 -33.11
CA LYS A 7 0.37 31.69 -33.16
C LYS A 7 -0.03 32.04 -31.73
N GLY A 8 -0.53 33.26 -31.57
CA GLY A 8 -0.82 33.89 -30.28
C GLY A 8 -1.49 32.91 -29.32
N PHE A 9 -0.85 32.72 -28.17
CA PHE A 9 -1.55 32.22 -27.00
C PHE A 9 -2.68 33.19 -26.71
N ILE A 10 -3.91 32.76 -27.01
CA ILE A 10 -5.10 33.32 -26.41
C ILE A 10 -4.86 33.20 -24.91
N GLU A 11 -4.61 34.32 -24.24
CA GLU A 11 -4.50 34.37 -22.78
C GLU A 11 -5.78 33.74 -22.23
N VAL A 12 -5.68 32.51 -21.74
CA VAL A 12 -6.73 31.93 -20.92
C VAL A 12 -6.83 32.84 -19.71
N PRO A 13 -7.99 33.50 -19.48
CA PRO A 13 -8.12 34.47 -18.40
C PRO A 13 -7.67 33.81 -17.11
N LYS A 14 -6.69 34.41 -16.43
CA LYS A 14 -6.18 33.95 -15.14
C LYS A 14 -7.40 33.64 -14.26
N THR A 15 -7.62 32.38 -13.93
CA THR A 15 -8.66 31.98 -12.98
C THR A 15 -8.35 32.68 -11.66
N VAL A 16 -9.15 33.69 -11.34
CA VAL A 16 -9.04 34.43 -10.09
C VAL A 16 -9.44 33.46 -8.99
N LYS A 17 -8.47 32.98 -8.22
CA LYS A 17 -8.71 32.10 -7.07
C LYS A 17 -9.17 32.92 -5.87
N THR A 18 -10.06 32.34 -5.10
CA THR A 18 -10.58 32.93 -3.87
C THR A 18 -9.46 33.17 -2.85
N ASP A 19 -9.37 34.38 -2.33
CA ASP A 19 -8.39 34.74 -1.31
C ASP A 19 -8.91 34.37 0.09
N LEU A 20 -8.25 33.41 0.73
CA LEU A 20 -8.59 32.96 2.08
C LEU A 20 -8.45 34.05 3.13
N SER A 21 -7.63 35.09 2.91
CA SER A 21 -7.48 36.20 3.85
C SER A 21 -8.75 37.05 3.93
N VAL A 22 -9.39 37.30 2.78
CA VAL A 22 -10.67 38.00 2.67
C VAL A 22 -11.76 37.20 3.39
N ILE A 23 -11.83 35.89 3.15
CA ILE A 23 -12.79 35.00 3.83
C ILE A 23 -12.63 35.03 5.34
N LYS A 24 -11.39 34.93 5.85
CA LYS A 24 -11.12 34.94 7.29
C LYS A 24 -11.51 36.27 7.95
N SER A 25 -11.52 37.36 7.20
CA SER A 25 -11.92 38.69 7.69
C SER A 25 -13.43 38.91 7.77
N LEU A 26 -14.25 37.99 7.25
CA LEU A 26 -15.71 38.12 7.28
C LEU A 26 -16.22 38.11 8.73
N ASN A 27 -17.08 39.08 9.06
CA ASN A 27 -17.68 39.23 10.38
C ASN A 27 -18.48 38.00 10.85
N SER A 28 -19.03 37.20 9.94
CA SER A 28 -19.71 35.94 10.26
C SER A 28 -18.73 34.85 10.65
N VAL A 29 -17.61 34.74 9.94
CA VAL A 29 -16.52 33.80 10.23
C VAL A 29 -15.84 34.16 11.55
N SER A 30 -15.50 35.43 11.76
CA SER A 30 -14.77 35.89 12.94
C SER A 30 -15.51 35.69 14.26
N LYS A 31 -16.83 35.47 14.21
CA LYS A 31 -17.67 35.15 15.37
C LYS A 31 -17.62 33.69 15.78
N ILE A 32 -17.22 32.80 14.87
CA ILE A 32 -17.11 31.37 15.15
C ILE A 32 -15.79 31.15 15.88
N LYS A 33 -15.88 30.65 17.12
CA LYS A 33 -14.68 30.42 17.93
C LYS A 33 -13.86 29.29 17.34
N ASN A 34 -12.54 29.48 17.28
CA ASN A 34 -11.59 28.46 16.84
C ASN A 34 -11.87 27.88 15.45
N VAL A 35 -12.49 28.65 14.55
CA VAL A 35 -12.68 28.20 13.17
C VAL A 35 -11.36 28.22 12.41
N ARG A 36 -11.07 27.11 11.72
CA ARG A 36 -9.97 26.95 10.78
C ARG A 36 -10.57 26.88 9.37
N ILE A 37 -10.01 27.67 8.47
CA ILE A 37 -10.40 27.72 7.06
C ILE A 37 -9.23 27.32 6.20
N ARG A 38 -9.43 26.30 5.35
CA ARG A 38 -8.42 25.72 4.47
C ARG A 38 -8.97 25.57 3.06
N HIS A 39 -8.10 25.73 2.07
CA HIS A 39 -8.41 25.36 0.69
C HIS A 39 -7.72 24.02 0.40
N VAL A 40 -8.51 22.99 0.11
CA VAL A 40 -8.05 21.60 -0.04
C VAL A 40 -8.69 20.97 -1.26
N LYS A 41 -8.10 19.87 -1.76
CA LYS A 41 -8.75 19.07 -2.81
C LYS A 41 -9.84 18.21 -2.19
N ALA A 42 -10.97 18.06 -2.88
CA ALA A 42 -12.06 17.18 -2.45
C ALA A 42 -11.58 15.74 -2.22
N SER A 43 -10.62 15.27 -3.04
CA SER A 43 -9.99 13.95 -2.92
C SER A 43 -9.21 13.73 -1.61
N GLN A 44 -8.97 14.77 -0.81
CA GLN A 44 -8.29 14.69 0.50
C GLN A 44 -9.27 14.62 1.67
N ILE A 45 -10.58 14.78 1.42
CA ILE A 45 -11.61 14.74 2.46
C ILE A 45 -12.34 13.40 2.37
N PRO A 46 -12.38 12.59 3.45
CA PRO A 46 -13.13 11.34 3.47
C PRO A 46 -14.61 11.54 3.08
N TYR A 47 -15.21 10.54 2.43
CA TYR A 47 -16.61 10.49 1.96
C TYR A 47 -16.97 11.50 0.85
N ILE A 48 -16.34 12.68 0.83
CA ILE A 48 -16.38 13.60 -0.30
C ILE A 48 -15.47 13.11 -1.43
N ALA A 49 -14.35 12.46 -1.13
CA ALA A 49 -13.46 11.90 -2.13
C ALA A 49 -14.14 10.87 -3.04
N ASP A 50 -15.16 10.16 -2.53
CA ASP A 50 -15.98 9.21 -3.30
C ASP A 50 -16.93 9.93 -4.28
N CYS A 51 -17.04 11.25 -4.16
CA CYS A 51 -17.86 12.11 -4.99
C CYS A 51 -17.03 12.78 -6.09
N ASN A 52 -17.02 12.21 -7.29
CA ASN A 52 -16.36 12.79 -8.48
C ASN A 52 -16.97 14.14 -8.98
N SER A 53 -17.87 14.77 -8.21
CA SER A 53 -18.59 15.98 -8.58
C SER A 53 -17.95 17.27 -8.07
N LEU A 54 -17.00 17.18 -7.14
CA LEU A 54 -16.29 18.29 -6.50
C LEU A 54 -14.78 18.12 -6.71
N ASP A 55 -14.08 19.21 -7.05
CA ASP A 55 -12.62 19.20 -7.23
C ASP A 55 -11.89 19.91 -6.09
N ASN A 56 -12.22 21.18 -5.86
CA ASN A 56 -11.62 22.01 -4.80
C ASN A 56 -12.68 22.40 -3.75
N VAL A 57 -12.25 22.47 -2.49
CA VAL A 57 -13.12 22.73 -1.35
C VAL A 57 -12.46 23.78 -0.43
N ILE A 58 -13.23 24.80 -0.07
CA ILE A 58 -13.00 25.65 1.10
C ILE A 58 -13.64 24.95 2.29
N LEU A 59 -12.79 24.40 3.13
CA LEU A 59 -13.16 23.60 4.29
C LEU A 59 -13.16 24.48 5.54
N LEU A 60 -14.28 24.48 6.26
CA LEU A 60 -14.45 25.06 7.60
C LEU A 60 -14.46 23.92 8.61
N ASP A 61 -13.46 23.91 9.49
CA ASP A 61 -13.34 22.94 10.56
C ASP A 61 -12.79 23.61 11.82
N SER A 62 -12.65 22.90 12.93
CA SER A 62 -12.11 23.46 14.17
C SER A 62 -10.58 23.49 14.16
N SER A 63 -9.98 24.51 14.77
CA SER A 63 -8.54 24.57 15.05
C SER A 63 -8.18 23.84 16.34
N GLN A 64 -9.16 23.50 17.18
CA GLN A 64 -8.94 22.71 18.39
C GLN A 64 -8.95 21.24 18.04
N SER A 65 -7.81 20.57 18.19
CA SER A 65 -7.79 19.12 18.31
C SER A 65 -8.55 18.76 19.59
N LYS A 66 -9.72 18.13 19.46
CA LYS A 66 -10.26 17.39 20.59
C LYS A 66 -9.25 16.27 20.84
N ARG A 67 -8.38 16.44 21.85
CA ARG A 67 -7.78 15.29 22.53
C ARG A 67 -8.98 14.51 23.01
N ASN A 68 -9.34 13.45 22.30
CA ASN A 68 -10.30 12.49 22.81
C ASN A 68 -9.74 12.06 24.16
N SER A 69 -10.35 12.52 25.24
CA SER A 69 -10.27 11.96 26.58
C SER A 69 -10.99 10.61 26.58
N ILE A 70 -10.74 9.80 25.56
CA ILE A 70 -10.95 8.37 25.59
C ILE A 70 -9.71 7.88 26.32
N SER A 71 -9.82 7.89 27.65
CA SER A 71 -9.04 6.99 28.48
C SER A 71 -9.04 5.62 27.81
N SER A 72 -7.88 4.98 27.78
CA SER A 72 -7.58 3.70 27.17
C SER A 72 -8.35 2.50 27.77
N SER A 73 -9.65 2.62 28.06
CA SER A 73 -10.38 1.70 28.91
C SER A 73 -11.78 1.27 28.41
N TYR A 74 -12.19 1.63 27.19
CA TYR A 74 -13.45 1.12 26.63
C TYR A 74 -13.28 0.59 25.20
N VAL A 75 -12.29 -0.29 25.01
CA VAL A 75 -12.40 -1.29 23.95
C VAL A 75 -13.31 -2.36 24.53
N HIS A 76 -14.49 -2.59 23.94
CA HIS A 76 -15.26 -3.81 24.18
C HIS A 76 -14.36 -5.00 23.88
N SER A 77 -13.72 -5.55 24.91
CA SER A 77 -13.30 -6.92 24.93
C SER A 77 -14.59 -7.73 24.88
N ILE A 78 -14.91 -8.24 23.69
CA ILE A 78 -15.79 -9.41 23.58
C ILE A 78 -14.95 -10.53 24.21
N GLU A 79 -14.98 -10.60 25.53
CA GLU A 79 -14.45 -11.72 26.30
C GLU A 79 -15.33 -12.91 25.95
N ALA A 80 -14.91 -13.65 24.92
CA ALA A 80 -15.33 -15.03 24.78
C ALA A 80 -14.97 -15.72 26.10
N LYS A 81 -16.00 -16.13 26.84
CA LYS A 81 -15.91 -16.87 28.09
C LYS A 81 -15.11 -18.15 27.86
N TYR A 82 -13.81 -18.08 28.02
CA TYR A 82 -12.98 -19.24 28.25
C TYR A 82 -12.50 -19.16 29.69
N GLU A 83 -13.12 -19.97 30.54
CA GLU A 83 -12.52 -20.39 31.80
C GLU A 83 -11.22 -21.09 31.44
N THR A 84 -10.09 -20.39 31.55
CA THR A 84 -8.78 -21.01 31.34
C THR A 84 -7.89 -20.67 32.52
N GLU A 85 -7.43 -21.75 33.16
CA GLU A 85 -6.64 -21.76 34.36
C GLU A 85 -5.38 -20.90 34.20
N SER A 86 -5.14 -20.08 35.23
CA SER A 86 -4.00 -19.19 35.40
C SER A 86 -2.66 -19.90 35.11
N VAL A 87 -2.08 -19.66 33.94
CA VAL A 87 -0.64 -19.86 33.68
C VAL A 87 -0.01 -18.51 33.37
N CYS A 88 0.81 -18.05 34.30
CA CYS A 88 1.51 -16.78 34.27
C CYS A 88 2.64 -16.84 33.21
N VAL A 89 2.33 -16.56 31.95
CA VAL A 89 3.32 -16.46 30.88
C VAL A 89 3.59 -14.99 30.62
N LYS A 90 4.72 -14.51 31.15
CA LYS A 90 5.25 -13.17 30.92
C LYS A 90 5.46 -12.93 29.42
N ASP A 91 5.04 -11.75 28.97
CA ASP A 91 5.15 -11.23 27.61
C ASP A 91 6.55 -11.47 27.03
N ASN A 92 6.63 -12.29 25.97
CA ASN A 92 7.88 -12.64 25.31
C ASN A 92 7.93 -11.93 23.95
N GLU A 93 8.64 -10.82 23.86
CA GLU A 93 8.92 -10.14 22.58
C GLU A 93 10.01 -10.89 21.79
N TYR A 94 9.70 -11.18 20.53
CA TYR A 94 10.55 -11.90 19.58
C TYR A 94 11.14 -10.91 18.56
N ASP A 95 12.44 -11.04 18.24
CA ASP A 95 13.00 -10.43 17.03
C ASP A 95 13.06 -11.47 15.90
N GLN A 96 12.18 -11.31 14.91
CA GLN A 96 12.10 -12.18 13.73
C GLN A 96 13.26 -11.97 12.75
N VAL A 97 14.00 -10.85 12.81
CA VAL A 97 15.03 -10.52 11.81
C VAL A 97 16.35 -11.23 12.13
N THR A 98 16.68 -11.39 13.41
CA THR A 98 17.92 -12.06 13.85
C THR A 98 17.70 -13.49 14.33
N GLY A 99 16.44 -13.93 14.50
CA GLY A 99 16.10 -15.23 15.07
C GLY A 99 16.58 -15.40 16.52
N CYS A 100 17.00 -14.30 17.17
CA CYS A 100 17.63 -14.32 18.48
C CYS A 100 16.65 -13.85 19.56
N ARG A 101 16.50 -14.66 20.61
CA ARG A 101 15.77 -14.32 21.83
C ARG A 101 16.70 -13.56 22.78
N LEU A 102 16.39 -12.31 23.08
CA LEU A 102 17.11 -11.52 24.09
C LEU A 102 16.58 -11.91 25.48
N VAL A 103 17.30 -12.76 26.23
CA VAL A 103 16.94 -13.07 27.62
C VAL A 103 18.12 -12.90 28.54
N GLY A 104 17.88 -12.14 29.60
CA GLY A 104 18.69 -12.14 30.79
C GLY A 104 19.88 -11.19 30.74
N ASP A 105 20.17 -10.66 31.91
CA ASP A 105 21.37 -9.90 32.21
C ASP A 105 22.17 -10.75 33.22
N PRO A 106 23.36 -11.29 32.90
CA PRO A 106 24.09 -11.17 31.64
C PRO A 106 23.59 -12.15 30.55
N LEU A 107 23.73 -11.75 29.28
CA LEU A 107 23.30 -12.45 28.06
C LEU A 107 23.53 -13.97 28.11
N ARG A 108 22.45 -14.76 28.03
CA ARG A 108 22.51 -16.21 27.82
C ARG A 108 21.73 -16.60 26.57
N PHE A 109 22.41 -17.30 25.66
CA PHE A 109 21.85 -17.87 24.44
C PHE A 109 21.22 -19.22 24.76
N GLU A 110 19.96 -19.44 24.36
CA GLU A 110 19.31 -20.75 24.45
C GLU A 110 18.72 -21.09 23.07
N PHE A 111 19.21 -22.17 22.46
CA PHE A 111 18.81 -22.60 21.12
C PHE A 111 17.38 -23.13 21.11
N LEU A 112 16.62 -22.80 20.06
CA LEU A 112 15.30 -23.37 19.79
C LEU A 112 15.44 -24.87 19.50
N THR A 113 14.83 -25.70 20.34
CA THR A 113 14.75 -27.14 20.11
C THR A 113 13.68 -27.45 19.06
N LEU A 114 13.89 -28.50 18.26
CA LEU A 114 12.90 -29.01 17.30
C LEU A 114 11.54 -29.30 17.96
N GLU A 115 11.55 -29.71 19.22
CA GLU A 115 10.35 -29.96 20.03
C GLU A 115 9.50 -28.69 20.19
N LYS A 116 10.13 -27.52 20.36
CA LYS A 116 9.41 -26.23 20.45
C LYS A 116 8.84 -25.77 19.10
N LEU A 117 9.54 -26.06 18.01
CA LEU A 117 9.05 -25.79 16.65
C LEU A 117 7.83 -26.66 16.32
N SER A 118 7.87 -27.95 16.66
CA SER A 118 6.73 -28.84 16.49
C SER A 118 5.52 -28.44 17.33
N SER A 119 5.71 -27.83 18.50
CA SER A 119 4.56 -27.33 19.29
C SER A 119 3.87 -26.12 18.67
N ILE A 120 4.55 -25.34 17.81
CA ILE A 120 3.96 -24.19 17.10
C ILE A 120 3.21 -24.66 15.85
N ASP A 121 3.75 -25.63 15.11
CA ASP A 121 3.06 -26.22 13.95
C ASP A 121 1.89 -27.12 14.35
N ALA A 122 1.95 -27.76 15.53
CA ALA A 122 0.85 -28.57 16.04
C ALA A 122 -0.37 -27.72 16.46
N SER A 123 -0.18 -26.43 16.76
CA SER A 123 -1.29 -25.47 16.86
C SER A 123 -1.69 -24.98 15.47
N ASN A 124 -2.15 -25.90 14.63
CA ASN A 124 -2.62 -25.64 13.27
C ASN A 124 -4.05 -25.05 13.21
N ASP A 125 -4.56 -24.56 14.34
CA ASP A 125 -5.81 -23.80 14.40
C ASP A 125 -5.48 -22.35 14.79
N THR A 126 -5.76 -21.42 13.89
CA THR A 126 -5.89 -19.96 14.14
C THR A 126 -4.64 -19.06 14.14
N LEU A 127 -3.60 -19.35 13.36
CA LEU A 127 -2.73 -18.25 12.90
C LEU A 127 -3.49 -17.27 11.98
N ASP A 128 -4.63 -17.69 11.41
CA ASP A 128 -5.61 -16.85 10.70
C ASP A 128 -6.49 -15.99 11.65
N GLY A 129 -6.33 -16.08 12.97
CA GLY A 129 -7.19 -15.42 13.97
C GLY A 129 -6.49 -14.39 14.85
N VAL A 130 -5.15 -14.27 14.78
CA VAL A 130 -4.48 -13.12 15.39
C VAL A 130 -4.79 -11.93 14.48
N LEU A 131 -5.97 -11.32 14.71
CA LEU A 131 -6.16 -9.90 14.49
C LEU A 131 -5.12 -9.21 15.39
N VAL A 132 -3.86 -9.24 14.98
CA VAL A 132 -2.93 -8.18 15.33
C VAL A 132 -3.70 -6.97 14.85
N LYS A 133 -4.21 -6.18 15.80
CA LYS A 133 -4.77 -4.86 15.54
C LYS A 133 -3.65 -4.08 14.90
N THR A 134 -3.50 -4.28 13.60
CA THR A 134 -2.56 -3.59 12.77
C THR A 134 -3.21 -2.24 12.58
N ASP A 135 -2.58 -1.21 13.14
CA ASP A 135 -3.03 0.15 12.95
C ASP A 135 -2.96 0.45 11.45
N ARG A 136 -4.11 0.33 10.78
CA ARG A 136 -4.23 0.61 9.35
C ARG A 136 -3.77 2.05 9.09
N CYS A 137 -3.08 2.25 7.97
CA CYS A 137 -2.84 3.59 7.48
C CYS A 137 -4.20 4.21 7.13
N SER A 138 -4.46 5.42 7.62
CA SER A 138 -5.58 6.20 7.09
C SER A 138 -5.26 6.54 5.65
N LYS A 139 -6.20 6.28 4.73
CA LYS A 139 -6.10 6.76 3.33
C LYS A 139 -6.10 8.31 3.27
N PHE A 140 -6.49 8.98 4.37
CA PHE A 140 -6.59 10.42 4.48
C PHE A 140 -5.68 10.96 5.58
N GLU A 141 -4.72 11.79 5.21
CA GLU A 141 -3.79 12.46 6.13
C GLU A 141 -4.33 13.80 6.68
N LEU A 142 -5.44 14.29 6.12
CA LEU A 142 -5.99 15.58 6.48
C LEU A 142 -6.58 15.53 7.91
N ASP A 143 -5.96 16.24 8.84
CA ASP A 143 -6.51 16.47 10.18
C ASP A 143 -7.84 17.22 10.08
N LEU A 144 -8.94 16.58 10.46
CA LEU A 144 -10.30 17.11 10.40
C LEU A 144 -10.87 17.17 11.81
N ASN A 145 -11.14 18.38 12.30
CA ASN A 145 -11.73 18.57 13.63
C ASN A 145 -13.15 19.14 13.49
N PRO A 146 -14.15 18.54 14.12
CA PRO A 146 -15.53 18.99 13.98
C PRO A 146 -15.76 20.33 14.69
N LEU A 147 -16.58 21.19 14.07
CA LEU A 147 -17.15 22.38 14.71
C LEU A 147 -18.29 21.97 15.65
N SER A 148 -18.48 22.75 16.72
CA SER A 148 -19.61 22.57 17.64
C SER A 148 -20.92 22.96 16.97
N LYS A 149 -21.98 22.17 17.14
CA LYS A 149 -23.32 22.53 16.63
C LYS A 149 -23.99 23.67 17.39
N GLU A 150 -23.48 24.06 18.56
CA GLU A 150 -23.92 25.29 19.26
C GLU A 150 -23.75 26.53 18.35
N ASP A 151 -22.75 26.51 17.47
CA ASP A 151 -22.47 27.59 16.51
C ASP A 151 -23.17 27.37 15.15
N SER A 152 -24.07 26.38 15.00
CA SER A 152 -24.67 25.99 13.71
C SER A 152 -25.25 27.17 12.91
N THR A 153 -26.04 28.03 13.54
CA THR A 153 -26.61 29.22 12.90
C THR A 153 -25.55 30.23 12.44
N LEU A 154 -24.45 30.36 13.20
CA LEU A 154 -23.31 31.20 12.83
C LEU A 154 -22.52 30.58 11.67
N ILE A 155 -22.34 29.26 11.68
CA ILE A 155 -21.66 28.51 10.62
C ILE A 155 -22.47 28.58 9.32
N GLU A 156 -23.78 28.37 9.34
CA GLU A 156 -24.64 28.51 8.16
C GLU A 156 -24.56 29.92 7.56
N LYS A 157 -24.59 30.95 8.42
CA LYS A 157 -24.39 32.33 7.98
C LYS A 157 -23.00 32.54 7.38
N ALA A 158 -21.95 31.99 7.98
CA ALA A 158 -20.60 32.06 7.45
C ALA A 158 -20.47 31.35 6.11
N LEU A 159 -21.05 30.15 5.94
CA LEU A 159 -21.08 29.42 4.67
C LEU A 159 -21.73 30.27 3.58
N TYR A 160 -22.84 30.93 3.89
CA TYR A 160 -23.53 31.83 2.96
C TYR A 160 -22.68 33.07 2.61
N ASP A 161 -22.09 33.73 3.60
CA ASP A 161 -21.26 34.92 3.37
C ASP A 161 -19.99 34.59 2.58
N ILE A 162 -19.31 33.48 2.90
CA ILE A 162 -18.15 32.98 2.16
C ILE A 162 -18.53 32.71 0.72
N LYS A 163 -19.65 32.02 0.49
CA LYS A 163 -20.16 31.73 -0.86
C LYS A 163 -20.33 33.01 -1.68
N ASN A 164 -20.84 34.08 -1.08
CA ASN A 164 -21.02 35.36 -1.76
C ASN A 164 -19.72 36.11 -2.06
N GLN A 165 -18.59 35.73 -1.43
CA GLN A 165 -17.27 36.28 -1.72
C GLN A 165 -16.48 35.49 -2.78
N ILE A 166 -16.94 34.29 -3.14
CA ILE A 166 -16.26 33.47 -4.16
C ILE A 166 -16.47 34.11 -5.54
N PRO A 167 -15.39 34.40 -6.30
CA PRO A 167 -15.51 34.91 -7.65
C PRO A 167 -16.30 33.95 -8.54
N LYS A 168 -17.16 34.47 -9.43
CA LYS A 168 -18.00 33.65 -10.33
C LYS A 168 -17.24 32.65 -11.21
N ASN A 169 -15.94 32.86 -11.42
CA ASN A 169 -15.07 32.02 -12.25
C ASN A 169 -14.26 31.01 -11.42
N ASP A 170 -14.42 31.00 -10.10
CA ASP A 170 -13.74 30.07 -9.21
C ASP A 170 -14.68 28.92 -8.82
N ASP A 171 -14.41 27.73 -9.36
CA ASP A 171 -15.24 26.55 -9.15
C ASP A 171 -14.81 25.83 -7.87
N VAL A 172 -15.30 26.32 -6.73
CA VAL A 172 -14.95 25.81 -5.41
C VAL A 172 -16.18 25.62 -4.53
N ALA A 173 -16.25 24.46 -3.86
CA ALA A 173 -17.29 24.20 -2.89
C ALA A 173 -16.92 24.78 -1.53
N VAL A 174 -17.90 25.23 -0.74
CA VAL A 174 -17.70 25.60 0.66
C VAL A 174 -18.35 24.52 1.52
N VAL A 175 -17.56 23.88 2.38
CA VAL A 175 -17.97 22.73 3.19
C VAL A 175 -17.61 23.00 4.64
N ALA A 176 -18.51 22.65 5.57
CA ALA A 176 -18.27 22.63 7.00
C ALA A 176 -18.33 21.21 7.55
N ILE A 177 -17.49 20.94 8.55
CA ILE A 177 -17.48 19.69 9.32
C ILE A 177 -18.08 19.96 10.70
N TYR A 178 -19.07 19.16 11.08
CA TYR A 178 -19.78 19.25 12.35
C TYR A 178 -19.53 18.02 13.21
N ASN A 179 -19.79 18.16 14.51
CA ASN A 179 -19.79 17.04 15.43
C ASN A 179 -21.03 16.15 15.23
N CYS A 180 -20.85 14.83 15.33
CA CYS A 180 -21.94 13.87 15.50
C CYS A 180 -22.28 13.78 17.00
N ASP A 181 -23.04 14.73 17.53
CA ASP A 181 -23.56 14.69 18.90
C ASP A 181 -25.10 14.70 18.91
N GLU A 182 -25.71 14.53 20.09
CA GLU A 182 -27.17 14.49 20.27
C GLU A 182 -27.88 15.78 19.79
N PHE A 183 -27.17 16.88 19.63
CA PHE A 183 -27.71 18.11 19.05
C PHE A 183 -27.89 18.02 17.53
N ASN A 184 -27.32 16.99 16.90
CA ASN A 184 -27.39 16.71 15.48
C ASN A 184 -28.62 15.87 15.12
N LYS A 185 -29.80 16.49 15.06
CA LYS A 185 -31.05 15.80 14.67
C LYS A 185 -31.00 15.11 13.31
N THR A 186 -30.18 15.60 12.38
CA THR A 186 -30.04 15.01 11.04
C THR A 186 -28.95 13.95 10.97
N GLY A 187 -28.07 13.83 11.96
CA GLY A 187 -26.88 12.98 11.89
C GLY A 187 -25.80 13.47 10.90
N SER A 188 -25.97 14.65 10.30
CA SER A 188 -25.08 15.20 9.25
C SER A 188 -23.79 15.78 9.85
N PHE A 189 -22.64 15.27 9.45
CA PHE A 189 -21.33 15.76 9.89
C PHE A 189 -20.57 16.51 8.81
N ILE A 190 -20.96 16.37 7.53
CA ILE A 190 -20.46 17.21 6.44
C ILE A 190 -21.66 17.89 5.81
N CYS A 191 -21.61 19.22 5.68
CA CYS A 191 -22.56 19.95 4.86
C CYS A 191 -21.83 21.01 4.04
N GLY A 192 -22.19 21.16 2.77
CA GLY A 192 -21.58 22.16 1.93
C GLY A 192 -22.37 22.48 0.67
N THR A 193 -21.95 23.54 -0.01
CA THR A 193 -22.56 23.97 -1.27
C THR A 193 -21.51 24.45 -2.26
N GLN A 194 -21.80 24.28 -3.55
CA GLN A 194 -20.99 24.78 -4.66
C GLN A 194 -21.91 25.50 -5.65
N MET A 195 -21.40 26.53 -6.31
CA MET A 195 -22.08 27.19 -7.42
C MET A 195 -21.14 27.17 -8.62
N ASN A 196 -21.53 26.52 -9.72
CA ASN A 196 -20.67 26.36 -10.90
C ASN A 196 -20.50 27.71 -11.66
N ASN A 197 -19.44 27.80 -12.48
CA ASN A 197 -18.80 28.93 -13.18
C ASN A 197 -19.65 29.93 -13.99
N GLN A 198 -20.97 29.85 -13.95
CA GLN A 198 -21.86 30.90 -14.50
C GLN A 198 -23.07 31.16 -13.60
N GLY A 199 -23.07 30.66 -12.36
CA GLY A 199 -24.25 30.69 -11.50
C GLY A 199 -25.40 29.82 -12.01
N LYS A 200 -25.13 28.87 -12.92
CA LYS A 200 -26.17 28.06 -13.58
C LYS A 200 -26.62 26.84 -12.81
N ILE A 201 -25.83 26.37 -11.85
CA ILE A 201 -26.15 25.16 -11.07
C ILE A 201 -25.69 25.41 -9.64
N ILE A 202 -26.58 25.16 -8.68
CA ILE A 202 -26.22 25.00 -7.27
C ILE A 202 -26.10 23.52 -6.98
N LYS A 203 -24.97 23.11 -6.41
CA LYS A 203 -24.82 21.79 -5.80
C LYS A 203 -24.85 21.95 -4.29
N THR A 204 -25.55 21.05 -3.62
CA THR A 204 -25.57 20.91 -2.17
C THR A 204 -25.07 19.50 -1.86
N VAL A 205 -24.12 19.39 -0.93
CA VAL A 205 -23.57 18.12 -0.47
C VAL A 205 -23.83 17.99 1.02
N GLU A 206 -24.32 16.83 1.42
CA GLU A 206 -24.57 16.50 2.82
C GLU A 206 -24.17 15.05 3.08
N THR A 207 -23.37 14.81 4.11
CA THR A 207 -22.99 13.46 4.55
C THR A 207 -23.45 13.23 5.97
N MET A 208 -24.25 12.18 6.14
CA MET A 208 -24.76 11.68 7.42
C MET A 208 -23.97 10.47 7.89
N PHE A 209 -23.70 10.40 9.19
CA PHE A 209 -23.15 9.21 9.82
C PHE A 209 -24.28 8.31 10.31
N LEU A 210 -24.29 7.07 9.84
CA LEU A 210 -25.34 6.10 10.12
C LEU A 210 -25.02 5.24 11.36
N GLY A 211 -23.81 5.33 11.91
CA GLY A 211 -23.38 4.51 13.04
C GLY A 211 -22.85 3.13 12.65
N SER A 212 -22.86 2.22 13.62
CA SER A 212 -22.44 0.81 13.49
C SER A 212 -23.49 -0.14 14.08
N GLY A 213 -23.43 -1.42 13.70
CA GLY A 213 -24.28 -2.47 14.26
C GLY A 213 -25.78 -2.20 14.18
N LYS A 214 -26.48 -2.30 15.31
CA LYS A 214 -27.94 -2.09 15.38
C LYS A 214 -28.36 -0.68 14.99
N VAL A 215 -27.55 0.34 15.31
CA VAL A 215 -27.84 1.73 14.95
C VAL A 215 -27.76 1.89 13.43
N LEU A 216 -26.74 1.30 12.81
CA LEU A 216 -26.59 1.26 11.36
C LEU A 216 -27.79 0.59 10.67
N ASN A 217 -28.23 -0.57 11.17
CA ASN A 217 -29.37 -1.31 10.59
C ASN A 217 -30.67 -0.46 10.59
N ASN A 218 -30.99 0.18 11.71
CA ASN A 218 -32.18 1.03 11.84
C ASN A 218 -32.10 2.28 10.92
N ASN A 219 -30.92 2.88 10.83
CA ASN A 219 -30.69 4.06 10.00
C ASN A 219 -30.76 3.73 8.51
N LEU A 220 -30.23 2.57 8.08
CA LEU A 220 -30.34 2.11 6.69
C LEU A 220 -31.80 1.98 6.24
N TYR A 221 -32.65 1.37 7.07
CA TYR A 221 -34.09 1.25 6.80
C TYR A 221 -34.72 2.63 6.54
N THR A 222 -34.46 3.59 7.44
CA THR A 222 -34.97 4.96 7.34
C THR A 222 -34.54 5.64 6.05
N ILE A 223 -33.28 5.45 5.64
CA ILE A 223 -32.75 6.04 4.39
C ILE A 223 -33.41 5.41 3.16
N PHE A 224 -33.59 4.09 3.14
CA PHE A 224 -34.23 3.42 2.00
C PHE A 224 -35.71 3.80 1.88
N ASP A 225 -36.44 3.94 2.98
CA ASP A 225 -37.84 4.35 2.96
C ASP A 225 -38.03 5.79 2.43
N ILE A 226 -37.17 6.71 2.86
CA ILE A 226 -37.32 8.14 2.54
C ILE A 226 -36.74 8.48 1.15
N HIS A 227 -35.62 7.87 0.78
CA HIS A 227 -34.77 8.32 -0.32
C HIS A 227 -34.70 7.35 -1.51
N GLN A 228 -35.62 6.39 -1.64
CA GLN A 228 -35.66 5.50 -2.80
C GLN A 228 -36.70 5.93 -3.85
N PRO A 229 -36.32 6.69 -4.90
CA PRO A 229 -37.18 6.91 -6.04
C PRO A 229 -37.49 5.59 -6.73
N SER A 230 -38.75 5.41 -7.13
CA SER A 230 -39.29 4.21 -7.81
C SER A 230 -38.63 3.87 -9.16
N LYS A 231 -37.72 4.71 -9.67
CA LYS A 231 -36.99 4.53 -10.95
C LYS A 231 -35.50 4.83 -10.84
N SER A 232 -34.86 4.42 -9.74
CA SER A 232 -33.43 4.60 -9.56
C SER A 232 -32.65 3.44 -10.15
N ASN A 233 -31.63 3.72 -10.97
CA ASN A 233 -30.61 2.72 -11.29
C ASN A 233 -29.54 2.76 -10.19
N PHE A 234 -29.28 1.62 -9.56
CA PHE A 234 -28.23 1.50 -8.56
C PHE A 234 -26.96 0.91 -9.18
N SER A 235 -25.83 1.52 -8.90
CA SER A 235 -24.51 0.96 -9.15
C SER A 235 -23.86 0.67 -7.81
N ALA A 236 -23.44 -0.57 -7.59
CA ALA A 236 -22.71 -0.98 -6.41
C ALA A 236 -21.23 -1.21 -6.73
N GLU A 237 -20.42 -0.97 -5.71
CA GLU A 237 -18.98 -1.16 -5.69
C GLU A 237 -18.61 -1.83 -4.37
N CYS A 238 -17.72 -2.81 -4.40
CA CYS A 238 -17.14 -3.39 -3.19
C CYS A 238 -15.63 -3.51 -3.33
N GLU A 239 -14.89 -3.23 -2.26
CA GLU A 239 -13.45 -3.38 -2.17
C GLU A 239 -13.10 -4.43 -1.10
N TYR A 240 -12.28 -5.41 -1.49
CA TYR A 240 -11.65 -6.38 -0.61
C TYR A 240 -10.19 -6.00 -0.43
N GLU A 241 -9.76 -5.71 0.79
CA GLU A 241 -8.38 -5.35 1.10
C GLU A 241 -7.60 -6.59 1.50
N ILE A 242 -7.15 -7.36 0.50
CA ILE A 242 -6.41 -8.61 0.69
C ILE A 242 -5.11 -8.37 1.48
N ILE A 243 -4.42 -7.27 1.17
CA ILE A 243 -3.31 -6.74 1.95
C ILE A 243 -3.58 -5.25 2.16
N PRO A 244 -4.07 -4.83 3.35
CA PRO A 244 -4.37 -3.43 3.61
C PRO A 244 -3.09 -2.62 3.87
N ALA A 245 -3.17 -1.30 3.70
CA ALA A 245 -2.09 -0.40 4.11
C ALA A 245 -1.93 -0.40 5.64
N VAL A 246 -0.72 -0.62 6.16
CA VAL A 246 -0.44 -0.65 7.60
C VAL A 246 0.65 0.36 7.95
N LYS A 247 0.53 0.99 9.13
CA LYS A 247 1.56 1.92 9.62
C LYS A 247 2.84 1.18 9.98
N SER A 248 3.97 1.82 9.72
CA SER A 248 5.26 1.34 10.22
C SER A 248 5.23 1.21 11.75
N ASN A 249 5.64 0.06 12.26
CA ASN A 249 5.84 -0.14 13.69
C ASN A 249 7.30 0.13 14.09
N GLU A 250 7.62 0.05 15.38
CA GLU A 250 8.97 0.30 15.90
C GLU A 250 10.03 -0.71 15.42
N LEU A 251 9.59 -1.91 15.01
CA LEU A 251 10.45 -2.96 14.46
C LEU A 251 10.70 -2.77 12.96
N ASP A 252 9.91 -1.93 12.28
CA ASP A 252 10.05 -1.70 10.85
C ASP A 252 11.18 -0.72 10.54
N SER A 253 11.76 -0.88 9.36
CA SER A 253 12.74 0.07 8.86
C SER A 253 12.12 1.47 8.75
N PRO A 254 12.84 2.55 9.06
CA PRO A 254 12.35 3.92 8.82
C PRO A 254 12.09 4.20 7.32
N ALA A 255 12.60 3.34 6.43
CA ALA A 255 12.31 3.36 5.00
C ALA A 255 11.11 2.48 4.59
N HIS A 256 10.31 2.01 5.55
CA HIS A 256 9.14 1.18 5.29
C HIS A 256 8.10 1.92 4.44
N VAL A 257 7.62 1.23 3.42
CA VAL A 257 6.48 1.61 2.61
C VAL A 257 5.54 0.41 2.59
N SER A 258 4.30 0.59 3.02
CA SER A 258 3.34 -0.51 3.07
C SER A 258 3.06 -1.04 1.66
N CYS A 259 3.09 -2.36 1.52
CA CYS A 259 2.49 -3.05 0.39
C CYS A 259 0.96 -2.96 0.52
N GLU A 260 0.28 -2.87 -0.60
CA GLU A 260 -1.18 -2.91 -0.67
C GLU A 260 -1.61 -3.82 -1.82
N PHE A 261 -2.66 -4.62 -1.58
CA PHE A 261 -3.30 -5.41 -2.62
C PHE A 261 -4.81 -5.41 -2.35
N SER A 262 -5.59 -4.78 -3.23
CA SER A 262 -7.04 -4.75 -3.11
C SER A 262 -7.73 -5.13 -4.41
N VAL A 263 -8.93 -5.69 -4.28
CA VAL A 263 -9.77 -6.11 -5.41
C VAL A 263 -11.09 -5.37 -5.31
N VAL A 264 -11.47 -4.68 -6.37
CA VAL A 264 -12.65 -3.83 -6.43
C VAL A 264 -13.61 -4.33 -7.50
N GLY A 265 -14.82 -4.72 -7.09
CA GLY A 265 -15.88 -5.17 -7.98
C GLY A 265 -16.90 -4.08 -8.23
N TYR A 266 -17.43 -4.02 -9.45
CA TYR A 266 -18.46 -3.07 -9.87
C TYR A 266 -19.61 -3.79 -10.55
N TRP A 267 -20.85 -3.53 -10.13
CA TRP A 267 -22.02 -4.12 -10.75
C TRP A 267 -23.25 -3.22 -10.61
N ASN A 268 -24.27 -3.50 -11.41
CA ASN A 268 -25.56 -2.80 -11.32
C ASN A 268 -26.56 -3.65 -10.54
N ILE A 269 -27.36 -3.00 -9.71
CA ILE A 269 -28.36 -3.65 -8.87
C ILE A 269 -29.73 -3.06 -9.20
N SER A 270 -30.74 -3.91 -9.34
CA SER A 270 -32.14 -3.49 -9.51
C SER A 270 -32.84 -3.24 -8.16
N SER A 271 -32.55 -4.06 -7.15
CA SER A 271 -33.00 -3.90 -5.77
C SER A 271 -31.92 -4.32 -4.79
N ILE A 272 -31.71 -3.54 -3.73
CA ILE A 272 -30.75 -3.89 -2.68
C ILE A 272 -31.49 -4.79 -1.71
N ASN A 273 -31.13 -6.08 -1.70
CA ASN A 273 -31.74 -7.09 -0.83
C ASN A 273 -30.84 -7.42 0.38
N THR A 274 -29.52 -7.30 0.23
CA THR A 274 -28.52 -7.61 1.26
C THR A 274 -27.41 -6.56 1.29
N ILE A 275 -26.94 -6.21 2.49
CA ILE A 275 -25.87 -5.24 2.73
C ILE A 275 -24.91 -5.81 3.80
N PRO A 276 -23.59 -5.89 3.53
CA PRO A 276 -22.98 -5.74 2.21
C PRO A 276 -23.48 -6.82 1.23
N SER A 277 -23.42 -6.51 -0.06
CA SER A 277 -23.62 -7.49 -1.13
C SER A 277 -22.34 -7.66 -1.93
N HIS A 278 -22.26 -8.77 -2.65
CA HIS A 278 -21.13 -9.11 -3.51
C HIS A 278 -21.61 -9.12 -4.95
N PRO A 279 -20.74 -8.80 -5.92
CA PRO A 279 -21.07 -9.11 -7.29
C PRO A 279 -20.99 -10.64 -7.48
N ASP A 280 -21.72 -11.14 -8.48
CA ASP A 280 -21.63 -12.52 -8.89
C ASP A 280 -20.17 -12.88 -9.24
N ASP A 281 -19.78 -14.11 -8.94
CA ASP A 281 -18.50 -14.67 -9.42
C ASP A 281 -18.46 -14.49 -10.94
N LEU A 282 -17.30 -14.07 -11.48
CA LEU A 282 -17.08 -13.66 -12.88
C LEU A 282 -17.47 -12.22 -13.28
N SER A 283 -17.87 -11.35 -12.35
CA SER A 283 -18.01 -9.92 -12.64
C SER A 283 -16.66 -9.24 -12.96
N HIS A 284 -16.70 -8.04 -13.59
CA HIS A 284 -15.49 -7.27 -13.86
C HIS A 284 -14.86 -6.77 -12.57
N MET A 285 -13.68 -7.30 -12.26
CA MET A 285 -12.91 -6.94 -11.08
C MET A 285 -11.72 -6.07 -11.46
N THR A 286 -11.49 -5.02 -10.69
CA THR A 286 -10.33 -4.14 -10.80
C THR A 286 -9.38 -4.44 -9.65
N VAL A 287 -8.17 -4.87 -9.95
CA VAL A 287 -7.15 -5.15 -8.94
C VAL A 287 -6.23 -3.94 -8.83
N LYS A 288 -5.93 -3.54 -7.60
CA LYS A 288 -4.99 -2.48 -7.25
C LYS A 288 -3.82 -3.07 -6.46
N PHE A 289 -2.60 -2.71 -6.84
CA PHE A 289 -1.38 -3.19 -6.20
C PHE A 289 -0.40 -2.04 -5.96
N VAL A 290 0.09 -1.94 -4.73
CA VAL A 290 1.22 -1.10 -4.34
C VAL A 290 2.30 -2.02 -3.83
N SER A 291 3.50 -1.95 -4.41
CA SER A 291 4.57 -2.91 -4.11
C SER A 291 5.11 -2.82 -2.69
N GLY A 292 5.13 -1.61 -2.13
CA GLY A 292 5.76 -1.36 -0.84
C GLY A 292 7.27 -1.55 -0.87
N TRP A 293 7.87 -1.41 0.31
CA TRP A 293 9.29 -1.59 0.57
C TRP A 293 9.49 -1.89 2.05
N TYR A 294 10.31 -2.87 2.40
CA TYR A 294 10.45 -3.36 3.78
C TYR A 294 9.14 -3.76 4.47
N ASP A 295 8.16 -4.22 3.70
CA ASP A 295 6.94 -4.78 4.27
C ASP A 295 7.14 -6.28 4.53
N ARG A 296 7.03 -6.71 5.78
CA ARG A 296 7.23 -8.11 6.18
C ARG A 296 6.18 -9.07 5.60
N ARG A 297 5.08 -8.51 5.06
CA ARG A 297 4.00 -9.27 4.43
C ARG A 297 4.29 -9.59 2.97
N VAL A 298 5.26 -8.92 2.34
CA VAL A 298 5.70 -9.28 0.98
C VAL A 298 6.61 -10.51 1.00
N TYR A 299 6.67 -11.21 -0.12
CA TYR A 299 7.52 -12.39 -0.24
C TYR A 299 9.01 -12.03 -0.25
N ASN A 300 9.85 -12.95 0.19
CA ASN A 300 11.31 -12.85 0.09
C ASN A 300 11.88 -11.52 0.63
N ILE A 301 11.46 -11.10 1.83
CA ILE A 301 11.97 -9.86 2.44
C ILE A 301 13.51 -9.86 2.55
N GLU A 302 14.15 -11.02 2.66
CA GLU A 302 15.61 -11.18 2.62
C GLU A 302 16.26 -10.60 1.36
N LYS A 303 15.58 -10.67 0.21
CA LYS A 303 16.05 -10.06 -1.04
C LYS A 303 15.98 -8.54 -0.99
N THR A 304 14.94 -7.99 -0.37
CA THR A 304 14.84 -6.54 -0.09
C THR A 304 16.02 -6.08 0.75
N TYR A 305 16.33 -6.80 1.84
CA TYR A 305 17.48 -6.50 2.69
C TYR A 305 18.80 -6.63 1.94
N THR A 306 18.95 -7.68 1.12
CA THR A 306 20.16 -7.88 0.34
C THR A 306 20.34 -6.76 -0.67
N LEU A 307 19.34 -6.46 -1.50
CA LEU A 307 19.38 -5.36 -2.48
C LEU A 307 19.72 -4.01 -1.83
N HIS A 308 19.12 -3.72 -0.67
CA HIS A 308 19.46 -2.50 0.05
C HIS A 308 20.90 -2.54 0.57
N LEU A 309 21.35 -3.65 1.15
CA LEU A 309 22.72 -3.77 1.64
C LEU A 309 23.70 -3.46 0.52
N ILE A 310 23.59 -4.12 -0.64
CA ILE A 310 24.48 -3.88 -1.78
C ILE A 310 24.40 -2.43 -2.30
N LEU A 311 23.20 -1.84 -2.40
CA LEU A 311 23.06 -0.41 -2.73
C LEU A 311 23.76 0.49 -1.72
N TYR A 312 23.57 0.22 -0.43
CA TYR A 312 24.17 0.97 0.66
C TYR A 312 25.70 0.88 0.63
N ILE A 313 26.27 -0.29 0.32
CA ILE A 313 27.74 -0.42 0.13
C ILE A 313 28.20 0.47 -1.02
N VAL A 314 27.52 0.39 -2.18
CA VAL A 314 27.90 1.14 -3.39
C VAL A 314 27.83 2.64 -3.16
N GLU A 315 26.75 3.13 -2.55
CA GLU A 315 26.59 4.56 -2.25
C GLU A 315 27.64 5.09 -1.26
N ASN A 316 28.10 4.26 -0.33
CA ASN A 316 29.20 4.62 0.57
C ASN A 316 30.55 4.56 -0.15
N LEU A 317 30.74 3.59 -1.04
CA LEU A 317 31.95 3.45 -1.85
C LEU A 317 32.17 4.68 -2.74
N ASP A 318 31.12 5.19 -3.37
CA ASP A 318 31.15 6.40 -4.19
C ASP A 318 31.49 7.66 -3.38
N LYS A 319 31.20 7.64 -2.07
CA LYS A 319 31.58 8.70 -1.11
C LYS A 319 32.99 8.49 -0.54
N GLY A 320 33.70 7.43 -0.94
CA GLY A 320 35.00 7.06 -0.39
C GLY A 320 34.96 6.48 1.02
N LEU A 321 33.81 5.98 1.47
CA LEU A 321 33.60 5.40 2.80
C LEU A 321 33.56 3.87 2.73
N SER A 322 34.17 3.20 3.71
CA SER A 322 34.00 1.76 3.93
C SER A 322 32.96 1.52 5.01
N ILE A 323 32.01 0.63 4.75
CA ILE A 323 31.04 0.16 5.76
C ILE A 323 31.58 -1.02 6.58
N PHE A 324 32.62 -1.68 6.09
CA PHE A 324 33.27 -2.80 6.76
C PHE A 324 34.16 -2.28 7.89
N LYS A 325 34.15 -3.01 9.00
CA LYS A 325 34.95 -2.74 10.19
C LYS A 325 36.38 -3.28 10.07
N ASP A 326 37.25 -2.85 10.99
CA ASP A 326 38.63 -3.34 11.13
C ASP A 326 38.78 -4.60 12.00
N GLU A 327 37.65 -5.15 12.49
CA GLU A 327 37.57 -6.42 13.23
C GLU A 327 37.98 -7.60 12.33
N GLU A 328 38.10 -8.83 12.85
CA GLU A 328 38.36 -10.04 12.05
C GLU A 328 37.16 -10.98 12.12
N ASN A 329 36.87 -11.68 11.01
CA ASN A 329 35.88 -12.75 10.92
C ASN A 329 36.57 -14.11 10.71
N PRO A 330 37.36 -14.62 11.69
CA PRO A 330 38.17 -15.81 11.50
C PRO A 330 37.33 -17.06 11.20
N GLU A 331 36.11 -17.14 11.73
CA GLU A 331 35.19 -18.26 11.47
C GLU A 331 34.80 -18.35 9.99
N ILE A 332 34.44 -17.21 9.37
CA ILE A 332 34.08 -17.16 7.95
C ILE A 332 35.31 -17.40 7.07
N GLU A 333 36.47 -16.83 7.44
CA GLU A 333 37.73 -17.08 6.72
C GLU A 333 38.09 -18.57 6.70
N ASN A 334 37.98 -19.24 7.85
CA ASN A 334 38.28 -20.66 7.98
C ASN A 334 37.26 -21.54 7.22
N ASP A 335 35.97 -21.23 7.29
CA ASP A 335 34.94 -21.96 6.51
C ASP A 335 35.19 -21.86 5.01
N VAL A 336 35.52 -20.66 4.51
CA VAL A 336 35.86 -20.48 3.09
C VAL A 336 37.14 -21.22 2.73
N ALA A 337 38.17 -21.18 3.59
CA ALA A 337 39.44 -21.86 3.33
C ALA A 337 39.27 -23.40 3.28
N GLU A 338 38.45 -23.98 4.14
CA GLU A 338 38.12 -25.40 4.11
C GLU A 338 37.26 -25.76 2.88
N TRP A 339 36.26 -24.94 2.56
CA TRP A 339 35.44 -25.14 1.36
C TRP A 339 36.27 -25.09 0.06
N LEU A 340 37.25 -24.18 -0.04
CA LEU A 340 38.15 -24.13 -1.20
C LEU A 340 39.02 -25.41 -1.37
N LYS A 341 39.12 -26.25 -0.33
CA LYS A 341 39.80 -27.56 -0.40
C LYS A 341 38.85 -28.69 -0.81
N SER A 342 37.54 -28.52 -0.64
CA SER A 342 36.55 -29.55 -0.95
C SER A 342 36.26 -29.62 -2.45
N SER A 343 35.66 -30.73 -2.89
CA SER A 343 35.19 -30.90 -4.28
C SER A 343 33.95 -30.06 -4.57
N GLU A 344 33.20 -29.65 -3.55
CA GLU A 344 32.00 -28.83 -3.66
C GLU A 344 32.29 -27.49 -4.33
N ALA A 345 33.40 -26.84 -3.98
CA ALA A 345 33.80 -25.57 -4.59
C ALA A 345 34.00 -25.66 -6.12
N CYS A 346 34.26 -26.85 -6.67
CA CYS A 346 34.43 -27.02 -8.11
C CYS A 346 33.13 -27.37 -8.85
N ASN A 347 32.12 -27.87 -8.14
CA ASN A 347 30.91 -28.45 -8.73
C ASN A 347 29.72 -27.50 -8.60
N LEU A 348 28.74 -27.67 -9.49
CA LEU A 348 27.40 -27.13 -9.29
C LEU A 348 26.75 -27.84 -8.10
N ILE A 349 26.25 -27.08 -7.12
CA ILE A 349 25.52 -27.64 -5.99
C ILE A 349 24.05 -27.37 -6.20
N LYS A 350 23.24 -28.44 -6.18
CA LYS A 350 21.80 -28.30 -6.20
C LYS A 350 21.30 -27.94 -4.79
N VAL A 351 20.77 -26.72 -4.65
CA VAL A 351 20.04 -26.28 -3.46
C VAL A 351 18.60 -26.10 -3.90
N ASP A 352 17.69 -26.87 -3.29
CA ASP A 352 16.31 -27.01 -3.73
C ASP A 352 16.21 -27.40 -5.21
N ASN A 353 15.60 -26.56 -6.04
CA ASN A 353 15.48 -26.78 -7.48
C ASN A 353 16.52 -25.99 -8.31
N LYS A 354 17.47 -25.31 -7.66
CA LYS A 354 18.46 -24.42 -8.29
C LYS A 354 19.86 -25.03 -8.21
N GLU A 355 20.62 -24.91 -9.29
CA GLU A 355 22.06 -25.21 -9.29
C GLU A 355 22.85 -23.92 -9.02
N LEU A 356 23.61 -23.91 -7.93
CA LEU A 356 24.46 -22.78 -7.55
C LEU A 356 25.86 -22.95 -8.13
N ASP A 357 26.32 -21.93 -8.87
CA ASP A 357 27.71 -21.86 -9.31
C ASP A 357 28.67 -21.44 -8.18
N PHE A 358 29.97 -21.44 -8.47
CA PHE A 358 30.98 -21.09 -7.48
C PHE A 358 30.78 -19.73 -6.82
N THR A 359 30.35 -18.71 -7.58
CA THR A 359 30.16 -17.36 -7.03
C THR A 359 28.91 -17.26 -6.17
N GLU A 360 27.86 -18.00 -6.51
CA GLU A 360 26.63 -18.07 -5.72
C GLU A 360 26.86 -18.82 -4.41
N GLN A 361 27.61 -19.93 -4.45
CA GLN A 361 28.05 -20.61 -3.24
C GLN A 361 28.95 -19.71 -2.39
N LEU A 362 29.85 -18.96 -3.02
CA LEU A 362 30.71 -17.99 -2.33
C LEU A 362 29.89 -16.92 -1.63
N TRP A 363 28.84 -16.37 -2.28
CA TRP A 363 27.94 -15.40 -1.67
C TRP A 363 27.35 -15.92 -0.35
N MET A 364 26.83 -17.14 -0.35
CA MET A 364 26.21 -17.75 0.83
C MET A 364 27.17 -17.85 2.02
N LYS A 365 28.48 -18.00 1.75
CA LYS A 365 29.53 -18.06 2.77
C LYS A 365 29.98 -16.68 3.24
N ILE A 366 30.07 -15.70 2.35
CA ILE A 366 30.62 -14.37 2.68
C ILE A 366 29.58 -13.32 3.05
N LYS A 367 28.28 -13.56 2.86
CA LYS A 367 27.22 -12.55 3.10
C LYS A 367 27.22 -11.95 4.53
N GLY A 368 27.76 -12.69 5.50
CA GLY A 368 27.91 -12.24 6.90
C GLY A 368 29.25 -11.58 7.25
N VAL A 369 30.15 -11.38 6.28
CA VAL A 369 31.45 -10.74 6.53
C VAL A 369 31.25 -9.28 6.92
N THR A 370 31.81 -8.90 8.07
CA THR A 370 31.78 -7.53 8.59
C THR A 370 33.14 -6.83 8.52
N SER A 371 34.21 -7.58 8.25
CA SER A 371 35.59 -7.12 8.18
C SER A 371 36.11 -6.97 6.76
N ILE A 372 36.76 -5.83 6.49
CA ILE A 372 37.44 -5.62 5.21
C ILE A 372 38.70 -6.48 5.09
N LYS A 373 39.42 -6.71 6.19
CA LYS A 373 40.62 -7.54 6.21
C LYS A 373 40.29 -8.99 5.93
N SER A 374 39.23 -9.51 6.56
CA SER A 374 38.74 -10.86 6.29
C SER A 374 38.31 -11.02 4.84
N LEU A 375 37.58 -10.04 4.30
CA LEU A 375 37.19 -10.04 2.91
C LEU A 375 38.41 -10.06 1.97
N GLN A 376 39.45 -9.27 2.26
CA GLN A 376 40.71 -9.29 1.52
C GLN A 376 41.41 -10.65 1.61
N ASN A 377 41.48 -11.26 2.80
CA ASN A 377 42.11 -12.57 3.00
C ASN A 377 41.36 -13.68 2.25
N ILE A 378 40.04 -13.65 2.26
CA ILE A 378 39.18 -14.57 1.50
C ILE A 378 39.47 -14.45 0.02
N PHE A 379 39.43 -13.23 -0.55
CA PHE A 379 39.70 -13.05 -1.98
C PHE A 379 41.13 -13.37 -2.37
N LYS A 380 42.13 -13.09 -1.52
CA LYS A 380 43.51 -13.53 -1.72
C LYS A 380 43.60 -15.05 -1.75
N SER A 381 42.93 -15.74 -0.84
CA SER A 381 42.89 -17.21 -0.78
C SER A 381 42.24 -17.80 -2.04
N ILE A 382 41.15 -17.19 -2.52
CA ILE A 382 40.52 -17.56 -3.79
C ILE A 382 41.49 -17.34 -4.95
N CYS A 383 42.15 -16.18 -5.04
CA CYS A 383 43.13 -15.89 -6.09
C CYS A 383 44.31 -16.87 -6.06
N GLN A 384 44.80 -17.25 -4.87
CA GLN A 384 45.85 -18.24 -4.70
C GLN A 384 45.37 -19.61 -5.16
N LYS A 385 44.15 -20.00 -4.80
CA LYS A 385 43.57 -21.26 -5.24
C LYS A 385 43.38 -21.31 -6.75
N ILE A 386 42.86 -20.23 -7.34
CA ILE A 386 42.74 -20.09 -8.80
C ILE A 386 44.10 -20.19 -9.46
N SER A 387 45.17 -19.64 -8.87
CA SER A 387 46.52 -19.75 -9.40
C SER A 387 47.09 -21.18 -9.41
N THR A 388 46.38 -22.16 -8.82
CA THR A 388 46.67 -23.58 -9.01
C THR A 388 45.97 -24.09 -10.27
N GLU A 389 46.70 -24.70 -11.21
CA GLU A 389 46.16 -25.18 -12.51
C GLU A 389 45.00 -26.19 -12.41
N ASN A 390 44.79 -26.75 -11.21
CA ASN A 390 43.79 -27.77 -10.93
C ASN A 390 42.45 -27.18 -10.47
N PHE A 391 42.37 -25.89 -10.15
CA PHE A 391 41.12 -25.28 -9.67
C PHE A 391 40.30 -24.72 -10.85
N LYS A 392 39.29 -25.48 -11.28
CA LYS A 392 38.42 -25.14 -12.41
C LYS A 392 36.95 -25.20 -12.00
N PRO A 393 36.50 -24.29 -11.12
CA PRO A 393 35.11 -24.25 -10.69
C PRO A 393 34.17 -23.89 -11.84
N TYR A 394 32.95 -24.43 -11.79
CA TYR A 394 31.90 -24.03 -12.72
C TYR A 394 31.39 -22.62 -12.39
N VAL A 395 31.23 -21.81 -13.43
CA VAL A 395 30.67 -20.46 -13.36
C VAL A 395 29.72 -20.26 -14.54
N HIS A 396 28.52 -19.73 -14.28
CA HIS A 396 27.56 -19.44 -15.34
C HIS A 396 28.14 -18.49 -16.39
N ARG A 397 27.85 -18.73 -17.68
CA ARG A 397 28.45 -17.97 -18.80
C ARG A 397 28.11 -16.47 -18.79
N ASN A 398 26.94 -16.11 -18.30
CA ASN A 398 26.44 -14.74 -18.22
C ASN A 398 26.77 -14.02 -16.90
N ASN A 399 27.50 -14.66 -15.98
CA ASN A 399 27.87 -14.03 -14.71
C ASN A 399 28.97 -12.99 -14.94
N SER A 400 28.70 -11.71 -14.73
CA SER A 400 29.61 -10.62 -15.09
C SER A 400 30.57 -10.19 -13.97
N SER A 401 30.51 -10.84 -12.79
CA SER A 401 31.39 -10.50 -11.67
C SER A 401 32.88 -10.65 -12.01
N THR A 402 33.72 -9.88 -11.34
CA THR A 402 35.18 -9.89 -11.52
C THR A 402 35.73 -11.31 -11.33
N ILE A 403 35.31 -12.01 -10.28
CA ILE A 403 35.75 -13.39 -9.99
C ILE A 403 35.28 -14.37 -11.07
N ALA A 404 34.01 -14.27 -11.50
CA ALA A 404 33.49 -15.09 -12.59
C ALA A 404 34.26 -14.90 -13.90
N THR A 405 34.57 -13.65 -14.22
CA THR A 405 35.31 -13.29 -15.44
C THR A 405 36.75 -13.79 -15.38
N LEU A 406 37.41 -13.69 -14.21
CA LEU A 406 38.73 -14.25 -13.98
C LEU A 406 38.75 -15.77 -14.17
N LEU A 407 37.77 -16.49 -13.61
CA LEU A 407 37.66 -17.94 -13.71
C LEU A 407 37.44 -18.44 -15.14
N ARG A 408 36.81 -17.61 -16.00
CA ARG A 408 36.60 -17.93 -17.42
C ARG A 408 37.76 -17.53 -18.33
N ASP A 409 38.63 -16.62 -17.91
CA ASP A 409 39.72 -16.11 -18.77
C ASP A 409 40.84 -17.14 -18.92
N PRO A 410 41.10 -17.71 -20.12
CA PRO A 410 42.12 -18.74 -20.30
C PRO A 410 43.56 -18.27 -19.96
N LEU A 411 43.81 -16.96 -19.87
CA LEU A 411 45.11 -16.37 -19.50
C LEU A 411 45.14 -15.81 -18.07
N TYR A 412 44.16 -16.17 -17.22
CA TYR A 412 43.97 -15.56 -15.90
C TYR A 412 45.23 -15.59 -15.02
N PHE A 413 46.04 -16.66 -15.08
CA PHE A 413 47.23 -16.82 -14.23
C PHE A 413 48.20 -15.63 -14.35
N LYS A 414 48.37 -15.10 -15.57
CA LYS A 414 49.24 -13.94 -15.82
C LYS A 414 48.68 -12.65 -15.23
N LYS A 415 47.35 -12.45 -15.27
CA LYS A 415 46.67 -11.29 -14.66
C LYS A 415 46.67 -11.40 -13.12
N LEU A 416 46.48 -12.60 -12.60
CA LEU A 416 46.35 -12.88 -11.17
C LEU A 416 47.66 -12.72 -10.40
N HIS A 417 48.81 -13.03 -11.00
CA HIS A 417 50.09 -12.89 -10.31
C HIS A 417 50.37 -11.44 -9.86
N GLY A 418 49.86 -10.44 -10.60
CA GLY A 418 49.89 -9.03 -10.19
C GLY A 418 48.85 -8.71 -9.12
N LEU A 419 47.61 -9.21 -9.30
CA LEU A 419 46.49 -9.00 -8.36
C LEU A 419 46.76 -9.57 -6.97
N LEU A 420 47.41 -10.72 -6.85
CA LEU A 420 47.73 -11.36 -5.57
C LEU A 420 48.52 -10.44 -4.63
N SER A 421 49.48 -9.70 -5.18
CA SER A 421 50.29 -8.75 -4.42
C SER A 421 49.59 -7.42 -4.11
N SER A 422 48.49 -7.12 -4.82
CA SER A 422 47.86 -5.80 -4.83
C SER A 422 46.33 -5.83 -4.58
N TRP A 423 45.79 -6.94 -4.06
CA TRP A 423 44.34 -7.04 -3.81
C TRP A 423 43.95 -6.11 -2.65
N GLU A 424 43.43 -4.95 -3.02
CA GLU A 424 43.15 -3.83 -2.14
C GLU A 424 41.72 -3.87 -1.56
N SER A 425 41.48 -3.01 -0.58
CA SER A 425 40.17 -2.84 0.08
C SER A 425 39.07 -2.54 -0.95
N LEU A 426 39.30 -1.57 -1.84
CA LEU A 426 38.32 -1.14 -2.84
C LEU A 426 37.93 -2.28 -3.79
N GLN A 427 38.90 -3.06 -4.24
CA GLN A 427 38.68 -4.22 -5.11
C GLN A 427 37.87 -5.31 -4.39
N SER A 428 38.15 -5.54 -3.11
CA SER A 428 37.42 -6.49 -2.27
C SER A 428 35.96 -6.09 -2.11
N THR A 429 35.71 -4.83 -1.76
CA THR A 429 34.36 -4.28 -1.63
C THR A 429 33.59 -4.38 -2.95
N LYS A 430 34.22 -4.01 -4.07
CA LYS A 430 33.60 -4.13 -5.39
C LYS A 430 33.26 -5.57 -5.76
N ALA A 431 34.19 -6.51 -5.56
CA ALA A 431 33.96 -7.92 -5.85
C ALA A 431 32.83 -8.51 -4.99
N PHE A 432 32.77 -8.13 -3.71
CA PHE A 432 31.68 -8.52 -2.80
C PHE A 432 30.31 -8.05 -3.31
N VAL A 433 30.22 -6.78 -3.70
CA VAL A 433 28.97 -6.21 -4.26
C VAL A 433 28.58 -6.92 -5.55
N GLU A 434 29.52 -7.14 -6.48
CA GLU A 434 29.24 -7.82 -7.74
C GLU A 434 28.72 -9.25 -7.54
N ILE A 435 29.31 -9.99 -6.60
CA ILE A 435 28.88 -11.36 -6.26
C ILE A 435 27.47 -11.34 -5.64
N GLY A 436 27.21 -10.46 -4.68
CA GLY A 436 25.88 -10.35 -4.06
C GLY A 436 24.80 -9.92 -5.05
N TYR A 437 25.13 -8.99 -5.95
CA TYR A 437 24.23 -8.57 -7.02
C TYR A 437 23.91 -9.72 -7.98
N GLU A 438 24.93 -10.43 -8.49
CA GLU A 438 24.75 -11.55 -9.41
C GLU A 438 23.90 -12.67 -8.77
N TYR A 439 24.13 -12.96 -7.49
CA TYR A 439 23.31 -13.91 -6.74
C TYR A 439 21.83 -13.50 -6.72
N VAL A 440 21.53 -12.29 -6.24
CA VAL A 440 20.13 -11.84 -6.12
C VAL A 440 19.46 -11.70 -7.47
N PHE A 441 20.16 -11.16 -8.47
CA PHE A 441 19.62 -11.02 -9.83
C PHE A 441 19.22 -12.39 -10.39
N ARG A 442 20.08 -13.42 -10.22
CA ARG A 442 19.77 -14.79 -10.64
C ARG A 442 18.61 -15.39 -9.89
N GLU A 443 18.52 -15.17 -8.58
CA GLU A 443 17.36 -15.64 -7.82
C GLU A 443 16.06 -15.03 -8.33
N ILE A 444 16.04 -13.72 -8.62
CA ILE A 444 14.85 -13.06 -9.16
C ILE A 444 14.48 -13.67 -10.52
N MET A 445 15.45 -13.84 -11.43
CA MET A 445 15.18 -14.42 -12.76
C MET A 445 14.74 -15.88 -12.66
N TYR A 446 15.40 -16.68 -11.83
CA TYR A 446 15.04 -18.07 -11.58
C TYR A 446 13.61 -18.21 -11.05
N GLU A 447 13.21 -17.34 -10.12
CA GLU A 447 11.84 -17.35 -9.60
C GLU A 447 10.80 -16.96 -10.66
N PHE A 448 11.13 -16.07 -11.62
CA PHE A 448 10.24 -15.84 -12.76
C PHE A 448 10.09 -17.11 -13.62
N ASP A 449 11.19 -17.83 -13.85
CA ASP A 449 11.19 -19.08 -14.61
C ASP A 449 10.38 -20.18 -13.89
N GLU A 450 10.50 -20.30 -12.56
CA GLU A 450 9.70 -21.23 -11.75
C GLU A 450 8.19 -20.94 -11.81
N LEU A 451 7.83 -19.66 -11.91
CA LEU A 451 6.43 -19.24 -12.12
C LEU A 451 5.97 -19.43 -13.58
N GLY A 452 6.84 -19.90 -14.48
CA GLY A 452 6.56 -20.07 -15.90
C GLY A 452 6.36 -18.75 -16.64
N LEU A 453 6.95 -17.64 -16.13
CA LEU A 453 6.75 -16.30 -16.67
C LEU A 453 7.87 -15.89 -17.61
N THR A 454 7.54 -15.76 -18.90
CA THR A 454 8.52 -15.36 -19.92
C THR A 454 8.65 -13.84 -19.97
N LEU A 455 9.81 -13.32 -19.59
CA LEU A 455 10.15 -11.87 -19.64
C LEU A 455 10.77 -11.46 -20.97
N GLU A 456 10.17 -11.88 -22.08
CA GLU A 456 10.62 -11.53 -23.43
C GLU A 456 9.57 -10.73 -24.19
N LYS A 457 10.02 -9.80 -25.02
CA LYS A 457 9.16 -9.05 -25.94
C LYS A 457 9.83 -8.96 -27.31
N ASN A 458 9.16 -9.48 -28.34
CA ASN A 458 9.69 -9.54 -29.71
C ASN A 458 11.04 -10.26 -29.81
N GLY A 459 11.23 -11.34 -29.04
CA GLY A 459 12.46 -12.14 -29.03
C GLY A 459 13.67 -11.48 -28.36
N LYS A 460 13.46 -10.40 -27.60
CA LYS A 460 14.49 -9.76 -26.76
C LYS A 460 14.10 -9.87 -25.30
N SER A 461 15.05 -10.22 -24.44
CA SER A 461 14.82 -10.29 -23.00
C SER A 461 14.69 -8.87 -22.45
N LEU A 462 13.73 -8.66 -21.56
CA LEU A 462 13.50 -7.33 -20.97
C LEU A 462 14.65 -6.84 -20.09
N TYR A 463 15.58 -7.73 -19.73
CA TYR A 463 16.74 -7.48 -18.88
C TYR A 463 18.08 -7.48 -19.64
N ASP A 464 18.07 -7.52 -20.98
CA ASP A 464 19.30 -7.45 -21.79
C ASP A 464 20.09 -6.15 -21.53
N ASP A 465 19.39 -5.05 -21.26
CA ASP A 465 19.98 -3.77 -20.86
C ASP A 465 20.74 -3.87 -19.53
N ILE A 466 20.22 -4.64 -18.57
CA ILE A 466 20.85 -4.87 -17.27
C ILE A 466 22.13 -5.70 -17.42
N LEU A 467 22.10 -6.75 -18.23
CA LEU A 467 23.25 -7.62 -18.43
C LEU A 467 24.43 -6.86 -19.07
N ASN A 468 24.14 -5.89 -19.94
CA ASN A 468 25.13 -5.09 -20.65
C ASN A 468 25.59 -3.83 -19.87
N GLU A 469 24.93 -3.48 -18.77
CA GLU A 469 25.31 -2.32 -17.96
C GLU A 469 26.64 -2.57 -17.22
N ILE A 470 27.55 -1.59 -17.26
CA ILE A 470 28.89 -1.71 -16.66
C ILE A 470 28.86 -1.17 -15.22
N ASP A 471 28.03 -0.16 -14.99
CA ASP A 471 27.87 0.49 -13.70
C ASP A 471 27.02 -0.37 -12.75
N ILE A 472 27.63 -0.80 -11.64
CA ILE A 472 26.97 -1.69 -10.67
C ILE A 472 25.78 -1.01 -9.97
N GLN A 473 25.85 0.29 -9.72
CA GLN A 473 24.75 1.03 -9.10
C GLN A 473 23.54 1.05 -10.05
N LYS A 474 23.78 1.33 -11.34
CA LYS A 474 22.73 1.30 -12.37
C LYS A 474 22.17 -0.10 -12.59
N LYS A 475 23.01 -1.14 -12.52
CA LYS A 475 22.57 -2.55 -12.54
C LYS A 475 21.57 -2.81 -11.42
N ILE A 476 21.94 -2.53 -10.17
CA ILE A 476 21.07 -2.81 -9.02
C ILE A 476 19.75 -2.03 -9.13
N ASN A 477 19.82 -0.73 -9.45
CA ASN A 477 18.65 0.12 -9.64
C ASN A 477 17.73 -0.40 -10.76
N SER A 478 18.31 -0.94 -11.84
CA SER A 478 17.54 -1.52 -12.95
C SER A 478 16.94 -2.89 -12.63
N THR A 479 17.45 -3.60 -11.62
CA THR A 479 16.90 -4.87 -11.12
C THR A 479 15.68 -4.66 -10.21
N ILE A 480 15.57 -3.54 -9.49
CA ILE A 480 14.44 -3.26 -8.59
C ILE A 480 13.07 -3.43 -9.28
N PRO A 481 12.81 -2.89 -10.49
CA PRO A 481 11.57 -3.13 -11.22
C PRO A 481 11.18 -4.62 -11.37
N PHE A 482 12.17 -5.49 -11.57
CA PHE A 482 11.95 -6.93 -11.73
C PHE A 482 11.63 -7.58 -10.39
N PHE A 483 12.35 -7.21 -9.33
CA PHE A 483 12.05 -7.68 -7.99
C PHE A 483 10.61 -7.32 -7.57
N LEU A 484 10.20 -6.06 -7.74
CA LEU A 484 8.85 -5.61 -7.38
C LEU A 484 7.78 -6.28 -8.24
N ALA A 485 8.05 -6.51 -9.53
CA ALA A 485 7.13 -7.24 -10.40
C ALA A 485 7.03 -8.74 -10.04
N LEU A 486 8.08 -9.34 -9.51
CA LEU A 486 8.04 -10.71 -9.00
C LEU A 486 7.13 -10.81 -7.76
N GLN A 487 7.22 -9.83 -6.85
CA GLN A 487 6.32 -9.71 -5.70
C GLN A 487 4.86 -9.62 -6.15
N PHE A 488 4.60 -8.72 -7.10
CA PHE A 488 3.29 -8.59 -7.75
C PHE A 488 2.79 -9.94 -8.27
N SER A 489 3.62 -10.66 -9.03
CA SER A 489 3.25 -11.95 -9.63
C SER A 489 2.91 -13.01 -8.57
N ARG A 490 3.70 -13.13 -7.50
CA ARG A 490 3.43 -14.08 -6.41
C ARG A 490 2.14 -13.77 -5.66
N ILE A 491 1.92 -12.51 -5.29
CA ILE A 491 0.69 -12.09 -4.60
C ILE A 491 -0.53 -12.30 -5.50
N THR A 492 -0.40 -12.01 -6.79
CA THR A 492 -1.46 -12.25 -7.79
C THR A 492 -1.81 -13.73 -7.87
N LEU A 493 -0.83 -14.64 -7.98
CA LEU A 493 -1.09 -16.10 -8.02
C LEU A 493 -1.65 -16.67 -6.71
N LYS A 494 -1.35 -16.04 -5.56
CA LYS A 494 -1.96 -16.42 -4.28
C LYS A 494 -3.42 -15.97 -4.18
N THR A 495 -3.82 -14.93 -4.90
CA THR A 495 -5.15 -14.32 -4.77
C THR A 495 -6.10 -14.74 -5.89
N ILE A 496 -5.57 -14.92 -7.11
CA ILE A 496 -6.34 -15.19 -8.34
C ILE A 496 -5.99 -16.59 -8.84
N CYS A 497 -6.98 -17.48 -8.81
CA CYS A 497 -6.93 -18.79 -9.44
C CYS A 497 -7.06 -18.70 -10.96
N ASP A 498 -6.53 -19.72 -11.64
CA ASP A 498 -6.69 -19.96 -13.08
C ASP A 498 -6.17 -18.84 -14.02
N ILE A 499 -5.47 -17.84 -13.48
CA ILE A 499 -4.78 -16.85 -14.31
C ILE A 499 -3.67 -17.53 -15.11
N SER A 500 -3.82 -17.56 -16.43
CA SER A 500 -2.80 -18.16 -17.30
C SER A 500 -1.44 -17.47 -17.14
N ALA A 501 -0.36 -18.25 -17.21
CA ALA A 501 1.01 -17.73 -17.14
C ALA A 501 1.28 -16.65 -18.21
N GLN A 502 0.67 -16.76 -19.40
CA GLN A 502 0.76 -15.75 -20.45
C GLN A 502 0.05 -14.44 -20.06
N HIS A 503 -1.11 -14.50 -19.41
CA HIS A 503 -1.78 -13.29 -18.91
C HIS A 503 -0.94 -12.63 -17.82
N LEU A 504 -0.49 -13.41 -16.83
CA LEU A 504 0.34 -12.87 -15.75
C LEU A 504 1.66 -12.28 -16.26
N SER A 505 2.29 -12.93 -17.24
CA SER A 505 3.52 -12.41 -17.89
C SER A 505 3.26 -11.05 -18.55
N ARG A 506 2.14 -10.87 -19.24
CA ARG A 506 1.77 -9.57 -19.84
C ARG A 506 1.60 -8.48 -18.78
N LEU A 507 0.97 -8.80 -17.66
CA LEU A 507 0.79 -7.87 -16.54
C LEU A 507 2.13 -7.50 -15.88
N ALA A 508 2.98 -8.49 -15.61
CA ALA A 508 4.31 -8.27 -15.04
C ALA A 508 5.18 -7.41 -15.97
N ILE A 509 5.20 -7.71 -17.28
CA ILE A 509 5.90 -6.91 -18.29
C ILE A 509 5.38 -5.47 -18.34
N ALA A 510 4.06 -5.27 -18.29
CA ALA A 510 3.46 -3.95 -18.28
C ALA A 510 3.88 -3.15 -17.03
N LEU A 511 3.91 -3.79 -15.87
CA LEU A 511 4.35 -3.21 -14.60
C LEU A 511 5.84 -2.85 -14.64
N ILE A 512 6.72 -3.76 -15.07
CA ILE A 512 8.17 -3.51 -15.23
C ILE A 512 8.40 -2.30 -16.13
N ASN A 513 7.70 -2.21 -17.27
CA ASN A 513 7.85 -1.09 -18.20
C ASN A 513 7.37 0.25 -17.63
N LYS A 514 6.42 0.25 -16.69
CA LYS A 514 6.01 1.44 -15.95
C LYS A 514 7.08 1.83 -14.94
N TYR A 515 7.54 0.87 -14.13
CA TYR A 515 8.58 1.10 -13.12
C TYR A 515 9.89 1.60 -13.72
N LYS A 516 10.35 1.05 -14.85
CA LYS A 516 11.56 1.53 -15.56
C LYS A 516 11.52 3.03 -15.92
N LYS A 517 10.36 3.69 -15.89
CA LYS A 517 10.18 5.13 -16.20
C LYS A 517 10.04 6.01 -14.95
N MET A 518 10.10 5.42 -13.76
CA MET A 518 9.88 6.07 -12.47
C MET A 518 11.16 6.10 -11.65
N SER A 519 11.23 7.00 -10.67
CA SER A 519 12.24 6.91 -9.62
C SER A 519 11.92 5.74 -8.68
N ILE A 520 12.95 5.23 -7.98
CA ILE A 520 12.81 4.11 -7.04
C ILE A 520 11.75 4.40 -5.96
N LYS A 521 11.74 5.63 -5.42
CA LYS A 521 10.75 6.04 -4.42
C LYS A 521 9.32 6.00 -4.95
N GLU A 522 9.12 6.44 -6.20
CA GLU A 522 7.81 6.38 -6.85
C GLU A 522 7.36 4.94 -7.09
N MET A 523 8.27 4.01 -7.42
CA MET A 523 7.93 2.60 -7.65
C MET A 523 7.26 1.97 -6.42
N PHE A 524 7.78 2.27 -5.23
CA PHE A 524 7.31 1.68 -3.97
C PHE A 524 5.88 2.10 -3.62
N SER A 525 5.50 3.33 -3.94
CA SER A 525 4.17 3.89 -3.65
C SER A 525 3.23 3.94 -4.86
N TYR A 526 3.68 3.47 -6.04
CA TYR A 526 2.87 3.52 -7.25
C TYR A 526 1.77 2.45 -7.20
N CYS A 527 0.51 2.90 -7.25
CA CYS A 527 -0.65 2.03 -7.38
C CYS A 527 -0.81 1.58 -8.84
N TYR A 528 -0.43 0.32 -9.10
CA TYR A 528 -0.69 -0.35 -10.35
C TYR A 528 -2.12 -0.91 -10.36
N THR A 529 -2.88 -0.58 -11.40
CA THR A 529 -4.27 -1.02 -11.55
C THR A 529 -4.43 -1.78 -12.86
N PHE A 530 -5.13 -2.91 -12.81
CA PHE A 530 -5.54 -3.69 -13.97
C PHE A 530 -6.91 -4.33 -13.74
N GLN A 531 -7.57 -4.74 -14.83
CA GLN A 531 -8.89 -5.37 -14.78
C GLN A 531 -8.80 -6.83 -15.17
N ILE A 532 -9.54 -7.67 -14.44
CA ILE A 532 -9.85 -9.05 -14.78
C ILE A 532 -11.29 -9.06 -15.28
N SER A 533 -11.46 -9.50 -16.53
CA SER A 533 -12.77 -9.61 -17.16
C SER A 533 -13.35 -11.01 -16.97
N HIS A 534 -14.67 -11.14 -17.11
CA HIS A 534 -15.35 -12.43 -17.15
C HIS A 534 -14.71 -13.40 -18.16
N HIS A 535 -14.24 -12.88 -19.31
CA HIS A 535 -13.67 -13.71 -20.38
C HIS A 535 -12.31 -14.31 -20.02
N ASP A 536 -11.64 -13.79 -18.98
CA ASP A 536 -10.38 -14.34 -18.50
C ASP A 536 -10.58 -15.65 -17.71
N GLY A 537 -11.82 -15.97 -17.30
CA GLY A 537 -12.16 -17.22 -16.61
C GLY A 537 -11.44 -17.41 -15.27
N CYS A 538 -10.95 -16.33 -14.67
CA CYS A 538 -10.24 -16.35 -13.41
C CYS A 538 -11.23 -16.36 -12.23
N HIS A 539 -10.87 -17.06 -11.16
CA HIS A 539 -11.61 -17.08 -9.90
C HIS A 539 -10.77 -16.44 -8.79
N PHE A 540 -11.39 -15.70 -7.87
CA PHE A 540 -10.66 -15.09 -6.76
C PHE A 540 -10.79 -15.94 -5.49
N ARG A 541 -9.66 -16.41 -4.94
CA ARG A 541 -9.64 -17.33 -3.78
C ARG A 541 -10.34 -16.82 -2.53
N PHE A 542 -10.53 -15.51 -2.39
CA PHE A 542 -11.27 -14.98 -1.25
C PHE A 542 -12.77 -15.31 -1.33
N TYR A 543 -13.31 -15.67 -2.50
CA TYR A 543 -14.67 -16.19 -2.64
C TYR A 543 -14.82 -17.63 -2.13
N ASP A 544 -13.75 -18.41 -2.05
CA ASP A 544 -13.76 -19.74 -1.44
C ASP A 544 -14.03 -19.68 0.08
N LYS A 545 -13.82 -18.50 0.68
CA LYS A 545 -14.09 -18.20 2.09
C LYS A 545 -15.33 -17.28 2.16
N ALA A 546 -16.09 -17.34 3.25
CA ALA A 546 -17.20 -16.43 3.52
C ALA A 546 -16.68 -15.03 3.93
N VAL A 547 -15.95 -14.36 3.02
CA VAL A 547 -15.29 -13.07 3.27
C VAL A 547 -16.20 -11.93 2.86
N GLU A 548 -16.55 -11.10 3.83
CA GLU A 548 -17.29 -9.86 3.62
C GLU A 548 -16.35 -8.74 3.12
N PRO A 549 -16.79 -7.84 2.22
CA PRO A 549 -15.95 -6.77 1.69
C PRO A 549 -15.52 -5.79 2.79
N ASP A 550 -14.31 -5.25 2.71
CA ASP A 550 -13.81 -4.24 3.65
C ASP A 550 -14.54 -2.91 3.47
N VAL A 551 -14.90 -2.58 2.22
CA VAL A 551 -15.69 -1.41 1.87
C VAL A 551 -16.78 -1.84 0.90
N TRP A 552 -18.01 -1.39 1.13
CA TRP A 552 -19.11 -1.54 0.19
C TRP A 552 -19.79 -0.19 -0.01
N MET A 553 -20.08 0.14 -1.25
CA MET A 553 -20.70 1.39 -1.64
C MET A 553 -21.82 1.13 -2.63
N CYS A 554 -22.95 1.81 -2.45
CA CYS A 554 -24.02 1.84 -3.42
C CYS A 554 -24.36 3.27 -3.78
N LYS A 555 -24.37 3.55 -5.07
CA LYS A 555 -24.68 4.84 -5.65
C LYS A 555 -25.97 4.76 -6.46
N SER A 556 -26.87 5.70 -6.19
CA SER A 556 -28.09 5.93 -6.95
C SER A 556 -28.05 7.34 -7.53
N VAL A 557 -28.46 7.48 -8.79
CA VAL A 557 -28.62 8.78 -9.44
C VAL A 557 -30.06 8.88 -9.94
N SER A 558 -30.80 9.85 -9.43
CA SER A 558 -32.12 10.20 -9.93
C SER A 558 -32.10 11.58 -10.57
N ILE A 559 -32.82 11.70 -11.68
CA ILE A 559 -33.02 12.98 -12.37
C ILE A 559 -34.52 13.23 -12.36
N ASP A 560 -34.93 14.32 -11.77
CA ASP A 560 -36.33 14.76 -11.74
C ASP A 560 -36.62 15.58 -13.00
N PRO A 561 -37.41 15.05 -13.95
CA PRO A 561 -37.76 15.77 -15.16
C PRO A 561 -38.74 16.92 -14.89
N LEU A 562 -39.50 16.89 -13.79
CA LEU A 562 -40.47 17.92 -13.43
C LEU A 562 -39.78 19.12 -12.77
N PHE A 563 -38.73 18.89 -11.99
CA PHE A 563 -37.91 19.94 -11.38
C PHE A 563 -36.72 20.35 -12.25
N CYS A 564 -36.97 20.71 -13.51
CA CYS A 564 -35.98 21.31 -14.41
C CYS A 564 -34.68 20.49 -14.59
N GLY A 565 -34.75 19.17 -14.48
CA GLY A 565 -33.56 18.30 -14.55
C GLY A 565 -32.72 18.30 -13.28
N ARG A 566 -33.31 18.65 -12.13
CA ARG A 566 -32.70 18.46 -10.80
C ARG A 566 -32.16 17.04 -10.70
N LYS A 567 -30.88 16.91 -10.37
CA LYS A 567 -30.20 15.62 -10.26
C LYS A 567 -29.81 15.39 -8.80
N VAL A 568 -30.24 14.27 -8.25
CA VAL A 568 -29.91 13.86 -6.89
C VAL A 568 -29.07 12.58 -6.97
N THR A 569 -27.86 12.64 -6.44
CA THR A 569 -26.96 11.49 -6.32
C THR A 569 -26.88 11.10 -4.85
N ASN A 570 -27.29 9.88 -4.55
CA ASN A 570 -27.23 9.30 -3.21
C ASN A 570 -26.14 8.24 -3.18
N ILE A 571 -25.29 8.26 -2.15
CA ILE A 571 -24.20 7.31 -1.97
C ILE A 571 -24.29 6.75 -0.54
N ILE A 572 -24.58 5.47 -0.42
CA ILE A 572 -24.46 4.74 0.85
C ILE A 572 -23.09 4.07 0.83
N LYS A 573 -22.31 4.23 1.90
CA LYS A 573 -21.02 3.57 2.05
C LYS A 573 -20.95 2.92 3.42
N ILE A 574 -20.59 1.65 3.47
CA ILE A 574 -20.25 0.94 4.70
C ILE A 574 -18.80 0.45 4.61
N GLN A 575 -18.09 0.48 5.72
CA GLN A 575 -16.68 0.10 5.77
C GLN A 575 -16.31 -0.48 7.14
N LYS A 576 -15.41 -1.47 7.16
CA LYS A 576 -14.99 -2.12 8.41
C LYS A 576 -14.08 -1.25 9.28
N HIS A 577 -13.47 -0.22 8.69
CA HIS A 577 -12.58 0.71 9.36
C HIS A 577 -13.19 2.12 9.42
N ASN A 578 -12.79 2.87 10.45
CA ASN A 578 -13.23 4.24 10.62
C ASN A 578 -12.21 5.21 10.00
N ASP A 579 -12.59 5.95 8.96
CA ASP A 579 -11.73 6.97 8.34
C ASP A 579 -11.61 8.23 9.22
N LEU A 580 -12.59 8.47 10.09
CA LEU A 580 -12.66 9.66 10.92
C LEU A 580 -12.93 9.28 12.38
N LYS A 581 -11.88 9.34 13.22
CA LYS A 581 -11.94 9.02 14.66
C LYS A 581 -13.01 9.75 15.49
N MET A 582 -13.68 10.77 14.94
CA MET A 582 -14.82 11.42 15.58
C MET A 582 -16.14 10.67 15.40
N LEU A 583 -16.18 9.69 14.50
CA LEU A 583 -17.36 8.91 14.13
C LEU A 583 -17.36 7.55 14.85
N ASP A 584 -17.42 7.57 16.18
CA ASP A 584 -17.41 6.32 16.97
C ASP A 584 -18.83 5.89 17.40
N GLU A 585 -19.73 6.85 17.67
CA GLU A 585 -21.11 6.59 18.07
C GLU A 585 -22.09 7.22 17.07
N GLY A 586 -22.95 6.39 16.48
CA GLY A 586 -24.05 6.86 15.64
C GLY A 586 -25.27 7.22 16.47
N PHE A 587 -26.08 8.16 15.99
CA PHE A 587 -27.40 8.46 16.55
C PHE A 587 -28.51 7.87 15.67
N SER A 588 -29.64 7.49 16.26
CA SER A 588 -30.80 6.97 15.51
C SER A 588 -31.54 8.11 14.81
N LEU A 589 -31.62 8.08 13.48
CA LEU A 589 -32.16 9.16 12.65
C LEU A 589 -33.63 9.48 12.94
N ILE A 590 -34.43 8.51 13.45
CA ILE A 590 -35.82 8.72 13.88
C ILE A 590 -36.16 7.75 15.03
N SER A 591 -36.83 8.23 16.09
CA SER A 591 -37.24 7.41 17.24
C SER A 591 -38.55 6.61 17.03
N GLY A 592 -39.02 6.48 15.80
CA GLY A 592 -40.43 6.11 15.50
C GLY A 592 -40.66 4.75 14.85
N THR A 593 -39.73 4.27 14.03
CA THR A 593 -39.86 3.01 13.30
C THR A 593 -39.05 1.92 14.00
N LYS A 594 -39.75 0.84 14.41
CA LYS A 594 -39.12 -0.37 15.00
C LYS A 594 -38.76 -1.41 13.94
N GLU A 595 -38.94 -1.09 12.68
CA GLU A 595 -38.64 -2.02 11.58
C GLU A 595 -37.15 -2.01 11.27
N LYS A 596 -36.66 -3.21 10.96
CA LYS A 596 -35.25 -3.48 10.69
C LYS A 596 -35.09 -3.74 9.20
N TYR A 597 -33.99 -3.26 8.62
CA TYR A 597 -33.66 -3.59 7.24
C TYR A 597 -33.26 -5.07 7.11
N LEU A 598 -32.40 -5.56 8.01
CA LEU A 598 -32.01 -6.97 8.09
C LEU A 598 -32.88 -7.74 9.08
N SER A 599 -33.23 -8.97 8.72
CA SER A 599 -34.25 -9.76 9.43
C SER A 599 -33.65 -10.75 10.44
N THR A 600 -32.41 -11.18 10.22
CA THR A 600 -31.76 -12.22 11.03
C THR A 600 -30.70 -11.64 11.98
N GLU A 601 -30.51 -12.29 13.13
CA GLU A 601 -29.51 -11.90 14.13
C GLU A 601 -28.08 -11.99 13.56
N GLN A 602 -27.80 -13.00 12.72
CA GLN A 602 -26.52 -13.14 12.02
C GLN A 602 -26.20 -11.96 11.10
N GLU A 603 -27.20 -11.45 10.37
CA GLU A 603 -27.04 -10.26 9.53
C GLU A 603 -26.79 -8.98 10.35
N GLU A 604 -27.41 -8.86 11.53
CA GLU A 604 -27.13 -7.74 12.45
C GLU A 604 -25.71 -7.81 13.03
N GLU A 605 -25.25 -9.01 13.39
CA GLU A 605 -23.87 -9.24 13.81
C GLU A 605 -22.88 -8.86 12.71
N LYS A 606 -23.19 -9.10 11.43
CA LYS A 606 -22.35 -8.62 10.31
C LYS A 606 -22.21 -7.10 10.33
N LEU A 607 -23.31 -6.35 10.46
CA LEU A 607 -23.27 -4.89 10.50
C LEU A 607 -22.54 -4.34 11.73
N SER A 608 -22.37 -5.14 12.79
CA SER A 608 -21.56 -4.73 13.95
C SER A 608 -20.09 -4.49 13.60
N MET A 609 -19.61 -5.08 12.51
CA MET A 609 -18.25 -4.89 11.99
C MET A 609 -18.09 -3.63 11.15
N TYR A 610 -19.18 -2.93 10.80
CA TYR A 610 -19.18 -1.83 9.84
C TYR A 610 -19.56 -0.49 10.45
N TYR A 611 -18.97 0.56 9.89
CA TYR A 611 -19.39 1.94 10.05
C TYR A 611 -20.06 2.40 8.76
N GLY A 612 -21.25 2.99 8.85
CA GLY A 612 -22.00 3.45 7.69
C GLY A 612 -22.08 4.97 7.56
N THR A 613 -22.09 5.44 6.32
CA THR A 613 -22.33 6.84 5.95
C THR A 613 -23.29 6.92 4.79
N PHE A 614 -23.99 8.04 4.69
CA PHE A 614 -24.86 8.36 3.57
C PHE A 614 -24.58 9.78 3.08
N THR A 615 -24.14 9.90 1.83
CA THR A 615 -23.87 11.19 1.18
C THR A 615 -24.94 11.47 0.13
N THR A 616 -25.56 12.64 0.22
CA THR A 616 -26.48 13.17 -0.80
C THR A 616 -25.84 14.36 -1.49
N ILE A 617 -25.87 14.35 -2.82
CA ILE A 617 -25.52 15.49 -3.67
C ILE A 617 -26.73 15.87 -4.48
N ASN A 618 -27.23 17.08 -4.26
CA ASN A 618 -28.37 17.62 -4.96
C ASN A 618 -27.94 18.79 -5.85
N GLU A 619 -28.00 18.57 -7.16
CA GLU A 619 -27.64 19.50 -8.22
C GLU A 619 -28.92 20.12 -8.80
N ILE A 620 -29.08 21.43 -8.62
CA ILE A 620 -30.26 22.19 -9.08
C ILE A 620 -29.82 23.20 -10.15
N PRO A 621 -30.28 23.05 -11.40
CA PRO A 621 -30.13 24.08 -12.41
C PRO A 621 -30.87 25.37 -12.05
N LEU A 622 -30.17 26.50 -12.09
CA LEU A 622 -30.66 27.85 -11.81
C LEU A 622 -31.20 28.59 -13.04
N THR A 623 -31.31 27.93 -14.20
CA THR A 623 -31.93 28.53 -15.40
C THR A 623 -33.41 28.95 -15.20
N PHE A 624 -33.95 28.78 -14.00
CA PHE A 624 -35.27 29.25 -13.59
C PHE A 624 -35.28 30.65 -12.94
N PHE A 625 -34.15 31.18 -12.44
CA PHE A 625 -34.15 32.50 -11.78
C PHE A 625 -33.88 33.68 -12.72
N ASP A 626 -33.53 33.42 -13.98
CA ASP A 626 -33.34 34.45 -15.02
C ASP A 626 -34.56 34.57 -15.97
N ALA A 627 -35.61 33.76 -15.78
CA ALA A 627 -36.89 33.89 -16.47
C ALA A 627 -37.91 34.55 -15.53
#